data_AF-A0A2M7QCY8-F1
#
_entry.id   AF-A0A2M7QCY8-F1
#
_cell.length_a   1.000
_cell.length_b   1.000
_cell.length_c   1.000
_cell.angle_alpha   90.00
_cell.angle_beta   90.00
_cell.angle_gamma   90.00
#
_symmetry.space_group_name_H-M   'P 1'
#
loop_
_entity.id
_entity.type
_entity.pdbx_description
1 polymer ?
#
loop_
_entity_poly.entity_id
_entity_poly.type
_entity_poly.pdbx_seq_one_letter_code
_entity_poly.pdbx_strand_id
1 'polypeptide(L)'
;MNIPIYIGTSEKLNNIRCIKAARDIKEGELIESCPIILLAFSELDYHDKTVLSHYSYNWNDTHDAFVLGYCVLTNHSYEPNTKFVRNFKTKKMEYFAI
;
A
#
# COMPACT_ATOMS: atom_id res chain seq x y z
N MET A 1 -14.61 -11.04 0.67
CA MET A 1 -13.30 -10.99 -0.02
C MET A 1 -12.34 -11.78 0.85
N ASN A 2 -11.73 -12.86 0.35
CA ASN A 2 -10.78 -13.65 1.14
C ASN A 2 -9.38 -13.06 0.96
N ILE A 3 -9.08 -12.02 1.73
CA ILE A 3 -7.79 -11.34 1.68
C ILE A 3 -6.76 -12.26 2.38
N PRO A 4 -5.65 -12.64 1.74
CA PRO A 4 -4.73 -13.66 2.26
C PRO A 4 -3.76 -13.12 3.33
N ILE A 5 -4.11 -12.02 4.00
CA ILE A 5 -3.27 -11.34 4.98
C ILE A 5 -4.06 -10.99 6.23
N TYR A 6 -3.35 -10.79 7.33
CA TYR A 6 -3.87 -10.19 8.55
C TYR A 6 -2.91 -9.09 9.04
N ILE A 7 -3.41 -8.16 9.85
CA ILE A 7 -2.60 -7.11 10.45
C ILE A 7 -1.93 -7.64 11.72
N GLY A 8 -0.63 -7.40 11.85
CA GLY A 8 0.12 -7.67 13.05
C GLY A 8 1.16 -6.59 13.33
N THR A 9 2.15 -6.95 14.12
CA THR A 9 3.33 -6.12 14.40
C THR A 9 4.60 -6.81 13.90
N SER A 10 5.58 -6.01 13.50
CA SER A 10 6.90 -6.48 13.07
C SER A 10 7.90 -6.35 14.21
N GLU A 11 8.28 -7.48 14.82
CA GLU A 11 9.31 -7.53 15.87
C GLU A 11 10.67 -7.00 15.37
N LYS A 12 10.97 -7.22 14.08
CA LYS A 12 12.20 -6.71 13.42
C LYS A 12 12.22 -5.19 13.27
N LEU A 13 11.06 -4.55 13.30
CA LEU A 13 10.90 -3.10 13.08
C LEU A 13 10.29 -2.46 14.33
N ASN A 14 10.78 -2.83 15.52
CA ASN A 14 10.35 -2.24 16.80
C ASN A 14 8.82 -2.29 17.03
N ASN A 15 8.18 -3.39 16.62
CA ASN A 15 6.75 -3.64 16.77
C ASN A 15 5.82 -2.63 16.07
N ILE A 16 6.28 -1.95 15.01
CA ILE A 16 5.37 -1.20 14.14
C ILE A 16 4.37 -2.13 13.46
N ARG A 17 3.23 -1.57 13.03
CA ARG A 17 2.20 -2.29 12.27
C ARG A 17 2.78 -2.87 10.98
N CYS A 18 2.32 -4.06 10.62
CA CYS A 18 2.62 -4.69 9.34
C CYS A 18 1.46 -5.58 8.87
N ILE A 19 1.50 -5.98 7.62
CA ILE A 19 0.72 -7.12 7.13
C ILE A 19 1.54 -8.42 7.26
N LYS A 20 0.86 -9.53 7.51
CA LYS A 20 1.42 -10.88 7.55
C LYS A 20 0.54 -11.81 6.74
N ALA A 21 1.14 -12.80 6.07
CA ALA A 21 0.40 -13.81 5.32
C ALA A 21 -0.45 -14.66 6.28
N ALA A 22 -1.74 -14.80 5.97
CA ALA A 22 -2.70 -15.63 6.71
C ALA A 22 -2.71 -17.09 6.24
N ARG A 23 -2.11 -17.34 5.07
CA ARG A 23 -1.96 -18.63 4.39
C ARG A 23 -0.81 -18.54 3.38
N ASP A 24 -0.49 -19.65 2.74
CA ASP A 24 0.40 -19.65 1.57
C ASP A 24 -0.18 -18.79 0.44
N ILE A 25 0.68 -17.99 -0.19
CA ILE A 25 0.37 -17.08 -1.29
C ILE A 25 1.28 -17.44 -2.46
N LYS A 26 0.71 -17.68 -3.63
CA LYS A 26 1.49 -18.04 -4.82
C LYS A 26 2.17 -16.80 -5.42
N GLU A 27 3.33 -16.99 -6.04
CA GLU A 27 3.97 -15.95 -6.85
C GLU A 27 2.98 -15.42 -7.90
N GLY A 28 2.88 -14.10 -8.02
CA GLY A 28 1.95 -13.42 -8.92
C GLY A 28 0.49 -13.38 -8.45
N GLU A 29 0.14 -13.95 -7.30
CA GLU A 29 -1.20 -13.88 -6.74
C GLU A 29 -1.54 -12.45 -6.28
N LEU A 30 -2.75 -11.98 -6.60
CA LEU A 30 -3.28 -10.71 -6.10
C LEU A 30 -3.55 -10.83 -4.60
N ILE A 31 -2.87 -10.00 -3.80
CA ILE A 31 -3.04 -9.91 -2.36
C ILE A 31 -4.26 -9.04 -2.04
N GLU A 32 -4.27 -7.80 -2.53
CA GLU A 32 -5.37 -6.85 -2.32
C GLU A 32 -5.43 -5.84 -3.47
N SER A 33 -6.67 -5.47 -3.86
CA SER A 33 -6.96 -4.39 -4.80
C SER A 33 -7.54 -3.22 -4.03
N CYS A 34 -6.67 -2.28 -3.65
CA CYS A 34 -6.96 -1.21 -2.71
C CYS A 34 -7.55 0.01 -3.42
N PRO A 35 -8.72 0.53 -2.99
CA PRO A 35 -9.16 1.83 -3.46
C PRO A 35 -8.19 2.93 -3.00
N ILE A 36 -8.18 4.05 -3.70
CA ILE A 36 -7.30 5.19 -3.38
C ILE A 36 -8.11 6.48 -3.22
N ILE A 37 -7.53 7.42 -2.50
CA ILE A 37 -7.91 8.84 -2.51
C ILE A 37 -6.84 9.58 -3.33
N LEU A 38 -7.25 10.31 -4.36
CA LEU A 38 -6.34 11.14 -5.13
C LEU A 38 -6.08 12.45 -4.37
N LEU A 39 -4.81 12.82 -4.28
CA LEU A 39 -4.33 14.04 -3.63
C LEU A 39 -3.79 14.95 -4.73
N ALA A 40 -4.46 16.07 -4.98
CA ALA A 40 -4.01 17.00 -6.02
C ALA A 40 -2.73 17.72 -5.58
N PHE A 41 -1.83 18.01 -6.53
CA PHE A 41 -0.58 18.72 -6.24
C PHE A 41 -0.80 20.11 -5.60
N SER A 42 -1.93 20.75 -5.87
CA SER A 42 -2.33 22.00 -5.21
C SER A 42 -2.55 21.89 -3.70
N GLU A 43 -2.68 20.66 -3.17
CA GLU A 43 -2.95 20.38 -1.76
C GLU A 43 -1.74 19.76 -1.03
N LEU A 44 -0.66 19.44 -1.74
CA LEU A 44 0.49 18.72 -1.17
C LEU A 44 1.16 19.46 -0.02
N ASP A 45 1.26 20.80 -0.09
CA ASP A 45 1.81 21.62 1.00
C ASP A 45 1.07 21.46 2.34
N TYR A 46 -0.20 21.05 2.31
CA TYR A 46 -0.97 20.72 3.52
C TYR A 46 -0.79 19.25 3.90
N HIS A 47 -0.80 18.36 2.90
CA HIS A 47 -0.65 16.92 3.10
C HIS A 47 0.70 16.53 3.71
N ASP A 48 1.79 17.13 3.20
CA ASP A 48 3.17 16.85 3.61
C ASP A 48 3.45 17.21 5.07
N LYS A 49 2.63 18.09 5.65
CA LYS A 49 2.68 18.46 7.07
C LYS A 49 1.97 17.47 7.99
N THR A 50 1.39 16.41 7.45
CA THR A 50 0.65 15.39 8.21
C THR A 50 1.39 14.05 8.20
N VAL A 51 1.09 13.18 9.15
CA VAL A 51 1.62 11.81 9.18
C VAL A 51 1.19 10.97 7.96
N LEU A 52 0.14 11.37 7.24
CA LEU A 52 -0.39 10.63 6.09
C LEU A 52 0.54 10.71 4.88
N SER A 53 1.46 11.68 4.82
CA SER A 53 2.45 11.81 3.74
C SER A 53 3.43 10.63 3.68
N HIS A 54 3.59 9.89 4.78
CA HIS A 54 4.38 8.65 4.80
C HIS A 54 3.69 7.46 4.13
N TYR A 55 2.45 7.61 3.69
CA TYR A 55 1.61 6.54 3.16
C TYR A 55 1.03 6.85 1.77
N SER A 56 1.43 7.97 1.17
CA SER A 56 1.05 8.34 -0.19
C SER A 56 2.03 7.78 -1.21
N TYR A 57 1.52 7.56 -2.43
CA TYR A 57 2.28 7.05 -3.56
C TYR A 57 2.13 8.02 -4.73
N ASN A 58 3.19 8.23 -5.50
CA ASN A 58 3.05 8.95 -6.75
C ASN A 58 2.03 8.24 -7.67
N TRP A 59 1.03 8.98 -8.14
CA TRP A 59 -0.01 8.41 -9.00
C TRP A 59 0.19 8.79 -10.46
N ASN A 60 0.28 10.08 -10.76
CA ASN A 60 0.56 10.62 -12.09
C ASN A 60 1.21 12.01 -11.98
N ASP A 61 1.28 12.75 -13.09
CA ASP A 61 1.93 14.06 -13.18
C ASP A 61 1.20 15.20 -12.45
N THR A 62 0.05 14.92 -11.84
CA THR A 62 -0.81 15.93 -11.19
C THR A 62 -1.32 15.52 -9.81
N HIS A 63 -1.16 14.24 -9.44
CA HIS A 63 -1.72 13.68 -8.22
C HIS A 63 -0.78 12.65 -7.60
N ASP A 64 -0.77 12.64 -6.27
CA ASP A 64 -0.42 11.48 -5.47
C ASP A 64 -1.69 10.70 -5.10
N ALA A 65 -1.50 9.49 -4.57
CA ALA A 65 -2.58 8.61 -4.14
C ALA A 65 -2.32 8.15 -2.71
N PHE A 66 -3.29 8.40 -1.83
CA PHE A 66 -3.36 7.75 -0.54
C PHE A 66 -4.07 6.40 -0.69
N VAL A 67 -3.40 5.32 -0.34
CA VAL A 67 -3.91 3.95 -0.49
C VAL A 67 -4.79 3.61 0.72
N LEU A 68 -5.97 3.06 0.45
CA LEU A 68 -6.85 2.52 1.48
C LEU A 68 -6.64 1.00 1.61
N GLY A 69 -7.52 0.31 2.33
CA GLY A 69 -7.37 -1.13 2.55
C GLY A 69 -6.25 -1.45 3.54
N TYR A 70 -5.76 -2.70 3.52
CA TYR A 70 -4.76 -3.16 4.48
C TYR A 70 -3.33 -3.10 3.95
N CYS A 71 -3.13 -3.19 2.63
CA CYS A 71 -1.81 -3.08 2.03
C CYS A 71 -1.15 -1.69 2.16
N VAL A 72 -1.87 -0.65 2.61
CA VAL A 72 -1.22 0.61 3.05
C VAL A 72 -0.25 0.40 4.23
N LEU A 73 -0.38 -0.72 4.95
CA LEU A 73 0.51 -1.13 6.05
C LEU A 73 1.68 -2.03 5.59
N THR A 74 1.93 -2.17 4.28
CA THR A 74 3.15 -2.83 3.81
C THR A 74 4.37 -2.02 4.19
N ASN A 75 5.34 -2.65 4.86
CA ASN A 75 6.61 -2.02 5.15
C ASN A 75 7.58 -2.16 3.97
N HIS A 76 8.52 -1.23 3.85
CA HIS A 76 9.59 -1.27 2.86
C HIS A 76 10.65 -2.33 3.22
N SER A 77 11.24 -2.95 2.20
CA SER A 77 12.33 -3.92 2.31
C SER A 77 13.25 -3.78 1.09
N TYR A 78 14.56 -3.99 1.29
CA TYR A 78 15.52 -4.12 0.18
C TYR A 78 15.37 -5.45 -0.57
N GLU A 79 14.76 -6.45 0.08
CA GLU A 79 14.38 -7.74 -0.50
C GLU A 79 12.85 -7.90 -0.34
N PRO A 80 12.05 -7.23 -1.19
CA PRO A 80 10.60 -7.30 -1.08
C PRO A 80 10.06 -8.62 -1.64
N ASN A 81 8.95 -9.08 -1.08
CA ASN A 81 8.15 -10.23 -1.57
C ASN A 81 6.76 -9.78 -2.06
N THR A 82 6.58 -8.48 -2.28
CA THR A 82 5.35 -7.88 -2.79
C THR A 82 5.70 -6.72 -3.72
N LYS A 83 4.94 -6.56 -4.80
CA LYS A 83 4.96 -5.39 -5.68
C LYS A 83 3.58 -4.76 -5.76
N PHE A 84 3.51 -3.49 -6.16
CA PHE A 84 2.25 -2.81 -6.43
C PHE A 84 2.16 -2.33 -7.89
N VAL A 85 0.94 -2.24 -8.40
CA VAL A 85 0.62 -1.74 -9.74
C VAL A 85 -0.52 -0.72 -9.63
N ARG A 86 -0.40 0.39 -10.36
CA ARG A 86 -1.42 1.43 -10.45
C ARG A 86 -2.44 1.05 -11.52
N ASN A 87 -3.67 0.73 -11.11
CA ASN A 87 -4.78 0.50 -12.04
C ASN A 87 -5.52 1.82 -12.29
N PHE A 88 -5.11 2.55 -13.32
CA PHE A 88 -5.70 3.86 -13.67
C PHE A 88 -7.18 3.78 -14.08
N LYS A 89 -7.62 2.65 -14.66
CA LYS A 89 -9.01 2.45 -15.08
C LYS A 89 -9.95 2.35 -13.87
N THR A 90 -9.54 1.62 -12.84
CA THR A 90 -10.36 1.37 -11.65
C THR A 90 -10.04 2.28 -10.47
N LYS A 91 -8.98 3.11 -10.58
CA LYS A 91 -8.43 3.96 -9.51
C LYS A 91 -8.10 3.14 -8.26
N LYS A 92 -7.28 2.10 -8.46
CA LYS A 92 -6.86 1.19 -7.39
C LYS A 92 -5.37 0.94 -7.42
N MET A 93 -4.79 0.77 -6.23
CA MET A 93 -3.46 0.21 -6.06
C MET A 93 -3.59 -1.30 -5.85
N GLU A 94 -3.01 -2.10 -6.75
CA GLU A 94 -3.10 -3.56 -6.71
C GLU A 94 -1.77 -4.15 -6.25
N TYR A 95 -1.80 -4.95 -5.19
CA TYR A 95 -0.60 -5.56 -4.60
C TYR A 95 -0.54 -7.05 -4.97
N PHE A 96 0.62 -7.50 -5.42
CA PHE A 96 0.86 -8.87 -5.86
C PHE A 96 2.09 -9.46 -5.16
N ALA A 97 2.04 -10.75 -4.83
CA ALA A 97 3.23 -11.47 -4.36
C ALA A 97 4.26 -11.62 -5.49
N ILE A 98 5.56 -11.58 -5.13
CA ILE A 98 6.70 -11.84 -6.02
C ILE A 98 7.68 -12.82 -5.37
#